data_AF-A0AAW9SBN0-F1
#
_entry.id   AF-A0AAW9SBN0-F1
#
_cell.length_a   1.000
_cell.length_b   1.000
_cell.length_c   1.000
_cell.angle_alpha   90.00
_cell.angle_beta   90.00
_cell.angle_gamma   90.00
#
_symmetry.space_group_name_H-M   'P 1'
#
loop_
_entity.id
_entity.type
_entity.pdbx_description
1 polymer ?
#
loop_
_entity_poly.entity_id
_entity_poly.type
_entity_poly.pdbx_seq_one_letter_code
_entity_poly.pdbx_strand_id
1 'polypeptide(L)' 'MSSKVASAEIFNHLIWSHWQIENQLHWVLDVNFGEDRSRIRKGYADQNFSLIRKVALNLIKLDDTPKMSQRAKRKAAG' A
#
# COMPACT_ATOMS: atom_id res chain seq x y z
N MET A 1 -12.09 21.99 2.22
CA MET A 1 -11.82 22.70 0.95
C MET A 1 -10.34 23.09 0.93
N SER A 2 -9.62 22.77 -0.14
CA SER A 2 -8.19 23.10 -0.29
C SER A 2 -7.99 24.61 -0.39
N SER A 3 -6.98 25.16 0.29
CA SER A 3 -6.62 26.59 0.27
C SER A 3 -5.83 27.02 -0.97
N LYS A 4 -5.49 26.09 -1.87
CA LYS A 4 -4.79 26.39 -3.12
C LYS A 4 -5.78 26.60 -4.26
N VAL A 5 -5.69 27.76 -4.93
CA VAL A 5 -6.35 28.01 -6.22
C VAL A 5 -5.64 27.14 -7.27
N ALA A 6 -6.25 26.02 -7.62
CA ALA A 6 -5.82 25.15 -8.71
C ALA A 6 -6.99 24.97 -9.69
N SER A 7 -6.70 24.84 -10.98
CA SER A 7 -7.75 24.62 -11.98
C SER A 7 -8.47 23.29 -11.70
N ALA A 8 -9.73 23.20 -12.15
CA ALA A 8 -10.53 21.97 -12.01
C ALA A 8 -9.79 20.74 -12.59
N GLU A 9 -9.02 20.93 -13.66
CA GLU A 9 -8.17 19.90 -14.28
C GLU A 9 -7.07 19.40 -13.35
N ILE A 10 -6.38 20.30 -12.64
CA ILE A 10 -5.34 19.93 -11.67
C ILE A 10 -5.95 19.15 -10.51
N PHE A 11 -7.10 19.58 -9.99
CA PHE A 11 -7.81 18.85 -8.95
C PHE A 11 -8.22 17.45 -9.40
N ASN A 12 -8.75 17.32 -10.61
CA ASN A 12 -9.10 16.03 -11.17
C ASN A 12 -7.86 15.12 -11.26
N HIS A 13 -6.76 15.61 -11.85
CA HIS A 13 -5.52 14.84 -11.94
C HIS A 13 -5.00 14.40 -10.56
N LEU A 14 -5.05 15.27 -9.55
CA LEU A 14 -4.64 14.94 -8.18
C LEU A 14 -5.53 13.85 -7.56
N ILE A 15 -6.84 13.92 -7.75
CA ILE A 15 -7.79 12.92 -7.27
C ILE A 15 -7.49 11.56 -7.92
N TRP A 16 -7.34 11.51 -9.24
CA TRP A 16 -6.99 10.28 -9.95
C TRP A 16 -5.64 9.72 -9.51
N SER A 17 -4.61 10.57 -9.38
CA SER A 17 -3.28 10.17 -8.91
C SER A 17 -3.33 9.61 -7.49
N HIS A 18 -4.12 10.23 -6.61
CA HIS A 18 -4.30 9.75 -5.24
C HIS A 18 -5.00 8.38 -5.22
N TRP A 19 -6.10 8.22 -5.97
CA TRP A 19 -6.79 6.93 -6.10
C TRP A 19 -5.90 5.83 -6.68
N GLN A 20 -4.99 6.17 -7.59
CA GLN A 20 -4.02 5.23 -8.11
C GLN A 20 -3.06 4.74 -7.02
N ILE A 21 -2.61 5.63 -6.13
CA ILE A 21 -1.75 5.25 -4.99
C ILE A 21 -2.53 4.35 -4.03
N GLU A 22 -3.74 4.73 -3.65
CA GLU A 22 -4.63 3.95 -2.78
C GLU A 22 -4.87 2.55 -3.35
N ASN A 23 -5.23 2.44 -4.63
CA ASN A 23 -5.47 1.14 -5.27
C ASN A 23 -4.22 0.27 -5.38
N GLN A 24 -3.04 0.84 -5.62
CA GLN A 24 -1.82 0.03 -5.81
C GLN A 24 -1.11 -0.32 -4.50
N LEU A 25 -1.26 0.52 -3.48
CA LEU A 25 -0.62 0.33 -2.17
C LEU A 25 -1.60 -0.25 -1.16
N HIS A 26 -2.70 0.44 -0.86
CA HIS A 26 -3.60 0.07 0.23
C HIS A 26 -4.29 -1.26 -0.03
N TRP A 27 -4.87 -1.45 -1.22
CA TRP A 27 -5.48 -2.74 -1.56
C TRP A 27 -4.52 -3.94 -1.41
N VAL A 28 -3.24 -3.74 -1.77
CA VAL A 28 -2.20 -4.77 -1.61
C VAL A 28 -1.91 -5.03 -0.13
N LEU A 29 -1.86 -3.99 0.70
CA LEU A 29 -1.67 -4.15 2.14
C LEU A 29 -2.89 -4.82 2.81
N ASP A 30 -4.10 -4.43 2.43
CA ASP A 30 -5.34 -4.96 2.99
C ASP A 30 -5.54 -6.44 2.62
N VAL A 31 -5.34 -6.79 1.35
CA VAL A 31 -5.63 -8.13 0.83
C VAL A 31 -4.43 -9.07 0.94
N ASN A 32 -3.24 -8.65 0.52
CA ASN A 32 -2.08 -9.53 0.53
C ASN A 32 -1.44 -9.62 1.91
N PHE A 33 -1.41 -8.53 2.68
CA PHE A 33 -0.85 -8.51 4.05
C PHE A 33 -1.90 -8.63 5.15
N GLY A 34 -3.20 -8.65 4.80
CA GLY A 34 -4.28 -8.85 5.77
C GLY A 34 -4.39 -7.72 6.78
N GLU A 35 -4.02 -6.50 6.40
CA GLU A 35 -3.96 -5.34 7.29
C GLU A 35 -5.31 -5.08 7.99
N ASP A 36 -6.42 -5.05 7.24
CA ASP A 36 -7.79 -4.92 7.77
C ASP A 36 -8.18 -6.00 8.80
N ARG A 37 -7.62 -7.21 8.63
CA ARG A 37 -7.92 -8.35 9.53
C ARG A 37 -7.01 -8.36 10.75
N SER A 38 -6.01 -7.50 10.80
CA SER A 38 -5.07 -7.42 11.91
C SER A 38 -5.75 -6.87 13.16
N ARG A 39 -5.64 -7.60 14.28
CA ARG A 39 -6.17 -7.16 15.59
C ARG A 39 -5.14 -6.36 16.40
N ILE A 40 -4.02 -6.00 15.79
CA ILE A 40 -2.93 -5.26 16.43
C ILE A 40 -3.40 -3.82 16.64
N ARG A 41 -3.68 -3.45 17.90
CA ARG A 41 -4.17 -2.10 18.29
C ARG A 41 -3.51 -1.55 19.56
N LYS A 42 -2.41 -2.16 20.01
CA LYS A 42 -1.75 -1.81 21.28
C LYS A 42 -0.61 -0.82 21.04
N GLY A 43 -0.68 0.36 21.66
CA GLY A 43 0.37 1.37 21.56
C GLY A 43 0.61 1.78 20.10
N TYR A 44 1.87 1.82 19.68
CA TYR A 44 2.31 2.16 18.32
C TYR A 44 2.39 0.96 17.36
N ALA A 45 1.84 -0.19 17.75
CA ALA A 45 2.02 -1.44 17.00
C ALA A 45 1.34 -1.40 15.62
N ASP A 46 0.25 -0.65 15.45
CA ASP A 46 -0.42 -0.41 14.18
C ASP A 46 0.47 0.35 13.19
N GLN A 47 1.06 1.47 13.61
CA GLN A 47 1.95 2.29 12.79
C GLN A 47 3.24 1.54 12.46
N ASN A 48 3.83 0.87 13.45
CA ASN A 48 5.03 0.06 13.26
C ASN A 48 4.79 -1.07 12.24
N PHE A 49 3.67 -1.77 12.36
CA PHE A 49 3.33 -2.83 11.39
C PHE A 49 3.02 -2.27 10.00
N SER A 50 2.37 -1.11 9.90
CA SER A 50 2.13 -0.47 8.60
C SER A 50 3.45 -0.15 7.90
N LEU A 51 4.45 0.36 8.62
CA LEU A 51 5.79 0.61 8.08
C LEU A 51 6.47 -0.69 7.65
N ILE A 52 6.44 -1.73 8.49
CA ILE A 52 7.04 -3.04 8.18
C ILE A 52 6.41 -3.65 6.92
N ARG A 53 5.08 -3.61 6.79
CA ARG A 53 4.39 -4.14 5.60
C ARG A 53 4.78 -3.38 4.33
N LYS A 54 4.93 -2.05 4.40
CA LYS A 54 5.39 -1.23 3.26
C LYS A 54 6.83 -1.59 2.86
N VAL A 55 7.73 -1.79 3.83
CA VAL A 55 9.10 -2.26 3.55
C VAL A 55 9.09 -3.64 2.90
N ALA A 56 8.32 -4.59 3.45
CA ALA A 56 8.18 -5.93 2.87
C ALA A 56 7.61 -5.90 1.45
N LEU A 57 6.61 -5.06 1.18
CA LEU A 57 6.06 -4.87 -0.16
C LEU A 57 7.12 -4.36 -1.14
N ASN A 58 7.94 -3.38 -0.72
CA ASN A 58 9.02 -2.87 -1.57
C ASN A 58 10.06 -3.96 -1.88
N LEU A 59 10.40 -4.81 -0.91
CA LEU A 59 11.29 -5.95 -1.14
C LEU A 59 10.69 -6.96 -2.14
N ILE A 60 9.39 -7.26 -2.03
CA ILE A 60 8.70 -8.16 -2.99
C ILE A 60 8.64 -7.55 -4.40
N LYS A 61 8.53 -6.22 -4.51
CA LYS A 61 8.59 -5.52 -5.80
C LYS A 61 9.98 -5.52 -6.43
N LEU A 62 11.04 -5.56 -5.61
CA LEU A 62 12.42 -5.65 -6.06
C LEU A 62 12.86 -7.08 -6.40
N ASP A 63 12.10 -8.08 -5.97
CA ASP A 63 12.36 -9.46 -6.34
C ASP A 63 12.06 -9.68 -7.83
N ASP A 64 13.09 -9.94 -8.63
CA ASP A 64 13.01 -10.16 -10.07
C ASP A 64 12.65 -11.60 -10.46
N THR A 65 12.26 -12.45 -9.51
CA THR A 65 11.87 -13.84 -9.81
C THR A 65 10.75 -13.88 -10.86
N PRO A 66 11.02 -14.41 -12.07
CA PRO A 66 10.06 -14.38 -13.16
C PRO A 66 8.91 -15.36 -12.88
N LYS A 67 7.68 -14.94 -13.22
CA LYS A 67 6.42 -15.72 -13.15
C LYS A 67 5.78 -15.89 -11.75
N MET A 68 6.24 -15.18 -10.72
CA MET A 68 5.58 -15.21 -9.41
C MET A 68 4.76 -13.94 -9.12
N SER A 69 3.50 -14.12 -8.75
CA SER A 69 2.66 -13.02 -8.26
C SER A 69 3.15 -12.51 -6.90
N GLN A 70 2.84 -11.26 -6.54
CA GLN A 70 3.24 -10.70 -5.23
C GLN A 70 2.74 -11.53 -4.05
N ARG A 71 1.53 -12.11 -4.17
CA ARG A 71 0.98 -13.03 -3.16
C ARG A 71 1.81 -14.32 -3.05
N ALA A 72 2.26 -14.87 -4.17
CA ALA A 72 3.10 -16.06 -4.20
C ALA A 72 4.50 -15.78 -3.62
N LYS A 73 5.10 -14.65 -3.97
CA LYS A 73 6.39 -14.19 -3.42
C LYS A 73 6.31 -14.00 -1.91
N ARG A 74 5.27 -13.32 -1.41
CA ARG A 74 5.01 -13.21 0.03
C ARG A 74 4.90 -14.58 0.69
N LYS A 75 4.11 -15.50 0.13
CA LYS A 75 3.94 -16.86 0.68
C LYS A 75 5.25 -17.66 0.68
N ALA A 76 6.11 -17.46 -0.30
CA ALA A 76 7.42 -18.11 -0.35
C ALA A 76 8.39 -17.57 0.72
N ALA A 77 8.22 -16.31 1.15
CA ALA A 77 9.05 -15.68 2.18
C ALA A 77 8.67 -16.08 3.63
N GLY A 78 7.55 -16.78 3.84
CA GLY A 78 7.03 -17.19 5.16
C GLY A 78 5.59 -16.76 5.42
#